data_AF-U2Q3L1-F1
#
_entry.id   AF-U2Q3L1-F1
#
_cell.length_a   1.000
_cell.length_b   1.000
_cell.length_c   1.000
_cell.angle_alpha   90.00
_cell.angle_beta   90.00
_cell.angle_gamma   90.00
#
_symmetry.space_group_name_H-M   'P 1'
#
loop_
_entity.id
_entity.type
_entity.pdbx_description
1 polymer ?
#
loop_
_entity_poly.entity_id
_entity_poly.type
_entity_poly.pdbx_seq_one_letter_code
_entity_poly.pdbx_strand_id
1 'polypeptide(L)'
;MRDNIYVGLVHYPVYNRNNDVVATSVTNFDIHDISRTCRTYDIKKYFIITPVDAQKELTGRIIGYWTEGNGIEFNKNRNEAFENTELEDSVQSAIETIEKIEGKKPKIITTSAKIFPNTVGYADLGKEIIEDDTPYLILFGTGWGLTNEIMDLSYKILEPIRGNTRYNHLSVRSAVSIILDRLLGEN
;
A
#
# COMPACT_ATOMS: atom_id res chain seq x y z
N MET A 1 12.26 5.17 -15.34
CA MET A 1 12.35 4.29 -14.15
C MET A 1 11.43 4.92 -13.12
N ARG A 2 10.46 4.17 -12.60
CA ARG A 2 9.33 4.70 -11.82
C ARG A 2 9.72 4.77 -10.34
N ASP A 3 10.70 5.62 -10.04
CA ASP A 3 11.46 5.53 -8.79
C ASP A 3 10.85 6.38 -7.66
N ASN A 4 9.57 6.72 -7.72
CA ASN A 4 8.91 7.65 -6.79
C ASN A 4 7.50 7.17 -6.35
N ILE A 5 7.18 5.89 -6.57
CA ILE A 5 5.90 5.30 -6.17
C ILE A 5 6.08 4.44 -4.92
N TYR A 6 5.22 4.67 -3.94
CA TYR A 6 5.19 4.02 -2.65
C TYR A 6 3.80 3.42 -2.40
N VAL A 7 3.76 2.31 -1.66
CA VAL A 7 2.52 1.63 -1.28
C VAL A 7 2.47 1.51 0.24
N GLY A 8 1.31 1.78 0.84
CA GLY A 8 1.07 1.60 2.27
C GLY A 8 -0.13 0.68 2.53
N LEU A 9 0.07 -0.40 3.29
CA LEU A 9 -1.00 -1.21 3.85
C LEU A 9 -1.30 -0.74 5.28
N VAL A 10 -2.44 -0.09 5.45
CA VAL A 10 -2.83 0.59 6.70
C VAL A 10 -3.60 -0.38 7.57
N HIS A 11 -3.03 -0.73 8.72
CA HIS A 11 -3.71 -1.51 9.76
C HIS A 11 -4.33 -0.63 10.85
N TYR A 12 -3.92 0.64 10.94
CA TYR A 12 -4.52 1.67 11.78
C TYR A 12 -4.20 3.07 11.21
N PRO A 13 -5.14 4.02 11.26
CA PRO A 13 -6.53 3.85 11.68
C PRO A 13 -7.39 3.28 10.53
N VAL A 14 -8.19 2.26 10.84
CA VAL A 14 -9.17 1.68 9.89
C VAL A 14 -10.52 1.43 10.58
N TYR A 15 -11.58 1.31 9.80
CA TYR A 15 -12.91 1.00 10.34
C TYR A 15 -13.11 -0.50 10.56
N ASN A 16 -13.85 -0.84 11.62
CA ASN A 16 -14.47 -2.16 11.79
C ASN A 16 -15.90 -2.21 11.18
N ARG A 17 -16.61 -3.36 11.26
CA ARG A 17 -18.02 -3.48 10.79
C ARG A 17 -19.00 -2.53 11.46
N ASN A 18 -18.68 -2.08 12.68
CA ASN A 18 -19.50 -1.19 13.47
C ASN A 18 -19.13 0.29 13.23
N ASN A 19 -18.21 0.57 12.30
CA ASN A 19 -17.69 1.91 12.02
C ASN A 19 -16.86 2.52 13.17
N ASP A 20 -16.34 1.69 14.08
CA ASP A 20 -15.37 2.11 15.09
C ASP A 20 -13.96 2.16 14.47
N VAL A 21 -13.12 3.08 14.94
CA VAL A 21 -11.70 3.13 14.57
C VAL A 21 -10.92 2.09 15.35
N VAL A 22 -10.27 1.16 14.66
CA VAL A 22 -9.55 0.03 15.26
C VAL A 22 -8.18 -0.18 14.62
N ALA A 23 -7.31 -0.90 15.32
CA ALA A 23 -6.13 -1.51 14.74
C ALA A 23 -6.43 -2.96 14.35
N THR A 24 -6.05 -3.36 13.14
CA THR A 24 -6.22 -4.74 12.65
C THR A 24 -4.90 -5.51 12.73
N SER A 25 -4.99 -6.84 12.78
CA SER A 25 -3.79 -7.69 12.73
C SER A 25 -3.16 -7.69 11.34
N VAL A 26 -1.83 -7.75 11.30
CA VAL A 26 -1.06 -7.98 10.08
C VAL A 26 -1.16 -9.45 9.72
N THR A 27 -1.64 -9.77 8.53
CA THR A 27 -1.70 -11.17 8.07
C THR A 27 -0.42 -11.53 7.34
N ASN A 28 0.12 -12.72 7.60
CA ASN A 28 1.38 -13.16 6.98
C ASN A 28 1.29 -13.20 5.43
N PHE A 29 0.11 -13.53 4.89
CA PHE A 29 -0.10 -13.55 3.45
C PHE A 29 -0.08 -12.15 2.83
N ASP A 30 -0.60 -11.12 3.52
CA ASP A 30 -0.53 -9.75 3.02
C ASP A 30 0.92 -9.26 2.92
N ILE A 31 1.77 -9.63 3.88
CA ILE A 31 3.21 -9.34 3.83
C ILE A 31 3.78 -9.95 2.53
N HIS A 32 3.68 -11.27 2.37
CA HIS A 32 4.31 -11.96 1.22
C HIS A 32 3.75 -11.54 -0.15
N ASP A 33 2.43 -11.48 -0.29
CA ASP A 33 1.80 -11.32 -1.60
C ASP A 33 1.92 -9.88 -2.11
N ILE A 34 1.79 -8.90 -1.21
CA ILE A 34 1.93 -7.49 -1.58
C ILE A 34 3.40 -7.13 -1.79
N SER A 35 4.32 -7.63 -0.96
CA SER A 35 5.78 -7.49 -1.21
C SER A 35 6.17 -7.93 -2.62
N ARG A 36 5.67 -9.10 -3.06
CA ARG A 36 5.90 -9.60 -4.42
C ARG A 36 5.29 -8.69 -5.48
N THR A 37 4.04 -8.28 -5.30
CA THR A 37 3.36 -7.40 -6.25
C THR A 37 4.10 -6.07 -6.38
N CYS A 38 4.49 -5.47 -5.24
CA CYS A 38 5.27 -4.24 -5.20
C CYS A 38 6.61 -4.41 -5.92
N ARG A 39 7.31 -5.54 -5.73
CA ARG A 39 8.54 -5.83 -6.47
C ARG A 39 8.29 -6.02 -7.97
N THR A 40 7.19 -6.66 -8.38
CA THR A 40 6.84 -6.86 -9.80
C THR A 40 6.60 -5.54 -10.56
N TYR A 41 6.02 -4.53 -9.91
CA TYR A 41 5.73 -3.23 -10.53
C TYR A 41 6.75 -2.14 -10.17
N ASP A 42 7.96 -2.52 -9.72
CA ASP A 42 9.05 -1.61 -9.33
C ASP A 42 8.62 -0.52 -8.32
N ILE A 43 7.76 -0.87 -7.37
CA ILE A 43 7.40 0.02 -6.26
C ILE A 43 8.63 0.24 -5.37
N LYS A 44 8.95 1.50 -5.07
CA LYS A 44 10.17 1.87 -4.36
C LYS A 44 10.19 1.38 -2.92
N LYS A 45 9.08 1.56 -2.18
CA LYS A 45 8.87 0.91 -0.88
C LYS A 45 7.41 0.51 -0.67
N TYR A 46 7.25 -0.61 0.01
CA TYR A 46 6.00 -1.11 0.55
C TYR A 46 6.03 -0.99 2.08
N PHE A 47 5.19 -0.11 2.62
CA PHE A 47 5.04 0.10 4.05
C PHE A 47 3.90 -0.73 4.63
N ILE A 48 4.18 -1.48 5.68
CA ILE A 48 3.17 -2.08 6.55
C ILE A 48 3.00 -1.15 7.75
N ILE A 49 1.84 -0.51 7.85
CA ILE A 49 1.61 0.59 8.78
C ILE A 49 0.78 0.09 9.97
N THR A 50 1.40 -0.03 11.13
CA THR A 50 0.73 -0.47 12.36
C THR A 50 1.39 0.10 13.63
N PRO A 51 0.64 0.66 14.58
CA PRO A 51 1.18 1.13 15.85
C PRO A 51 1.32 0.02 16.89
N VAL A 52 0.82 -1.20 16.62
CA VAL A 52 0.74 -2.28 17.62
C VAL A 52 2.07 -3.01 17.72
N ASP A 53 2.78 -2.83 18.84
CA ASP A 53 4.15 -3.36 19.03
C ASP A 53 4.28 -4.86 18.80
N ALA A 54 3.32 -5.67 19.28
CA ALA A 54 3.31 -7.12 19.05
C ALA A 54 3.22 -7.47 17.55
N GLN A 55 2.50 -6.66 16.76
CA GLN A 55 2.40 -6.83 15.31
C GLN A 55 3.70 -6.40 14.62
N LYS A 56 4.34 -5.31 15.09
CA LYS A 56 5.65 -4.87 14.59
C LYS A 56 6.72 -5.93 14.84
N GLU A 57 6.79 -6.49 16.04
CA GLU A 57 7.75 -7.53 16.40
C GLU A 57 7.61 -8.76 15.51
N LEU A 58 6.38 -9.27 15.34
CA LEU A 58 6.10 -10.42 14.49
C LEU A 58 6.43 -10.14 13.02
N THR A 59 5.99 -9.00 12.51
CA THR A 59 6.22 -8.60 11.11
C THR A 59 7.70 -8.38 10.83
N GLY A 60 8.42 -7.72 11.74
CA GLY A 60 9.86 -7.49 11.64
C GLY A 60 10.65 -8.79 11.63
N ARG A 61 10.26 -9.79 12.44
CA ARG A 61 10.86 -11.14 12.39
C ARG A 61 10.64 -11.82 11.05
N ILE A 62 9.44 -11.69 10.48
CA ILE A 62 9.11 -12.27 9.16
C ILE A 62 9.95 -11.61 8.08
N ILE A 63 10.02 -10.28 8.05
CA ILE A 63 10.83 -9.52 7.08
C ILE A 63 12.30 -9.89 7.23
N GLY A 64 12.86 -9.79 8.44
CA GLY A 64 14.27 -10.09 8.74
C GLY A 64 14.69 -11.51 8.36
N TYR A 65 13.81 -12.50 8.53
CA TYR A 65 14.09 -13.88 8.11
C TYR A 65 14.36 -13.99 6.61
N TRP A 66 13.67 -13.19 5.77
CA TRP A 66 13.84 -13.20 4.32
C TRP A 66 14.89 -12.21 3.82
N THR A 67 15.20 -11.14 4.55
CA THR A 67 16.18 -10.12 4.14
C THR A 67 17.60 -10.35 4.64
N GLU A 68 17.76 -10.91 5.84
CA GLU A 68 19.05 -11.05 6.53
C GLU A 68 19.33 -12.48 7.03
N GLY A 69 18.29 -13.30 7.18
CA GLY A 69 18.38 -14.63 7.75
C GLY A 69 18.64 -15.76 6.74
N ASN A 70 18.53 -17.00 7.22
CA ASN A 70 18.71 -18.22 6.42
C ASN A 70 17.72 -18.35 5.25
N GLY A 71 16.68 -17.51 5.17
CA GLY A 71 15.73 -17.48 4.05
C GLY A 71 16.37 -17.10 2.71
N ILE A 72 17.49 -16.35 2.73
CA ILE A 72 18.21 -15.92 1.52
C ILE A 72 18.80 -17.13 0.78
N GLU A 73 19.48 -18.02 1.51
CA GLU A 73 20.09 -19.23 0.94
C GLU A 73 19.01 -20.21 0.45
N PHE A 74 17.82 -20.17 1.05
CA PHE A 74 16.72 -21.07 0.73
C PHE A 74 15.89 -20.62 -0.48
N ASN A 75 15.67 -19.31 -0.67
CA ASN A 75 14.91 -18.79 -1.81
C ASN A 75 15.25 -17.33 -2.15
N LYS A 76 16.14 -17.12 -3.13
CA LYS A 76 16.57 -15.80 -3.60
C LYS A 76 15.42 -14.91 -4.08
N ASN A 77 14.44 -15.46 -4.80
CA ASN A 77 13.29 -14.68 -5.30
C ASN A 77 12.42 -14.14 -4.14
N ARG A 78 12.43 -14.81 -2.99
CA ARG A 78 11.68 -14.36 -1.81
C ARG A 78 12.44 -13.32 -1.01
N ASN A 79 13.77 -13.36 -1.00
CA ASN A 79 14.59 -12.28 -0.47
C ASN A 79 14.36 -10.98 -1.27
N GLU A 80 14.45 -11.06 -2.59
CA GLU A 80 14.27 -9.91 -3.48
C GLU A 80 12.91 -9.23 -3.31
N ALA A 81 11.84 -10.01 -3.15
CA ALA A 81 10.50 -9.47 -2.92
C ALA A 81 10.39 -8.63 -1.64
N PHE A 82 11.26 -8.86 -0.65
CA PHE A 82 11.20 -8.21 0.66
C PHE A 82 12.16 -7.01 0.79
N GLU A 83 13.07 -6.81 -0.17
CA GLU A 83 14.10 -5.75 -0.11
C GLU A 83 13.51 -4.34 0.06
N ASN A 84 12.30 -4.11 -0.45
CA ASN A 84 11.60 -2.84 -0.39
C ASN A 84 10.46 -2.82 0.64
N THR A 85 10.34 -3.84 1.50
CA THR A 85 9.24 -3.95 2.48
C THR A 85 9.68 -3.45 3.86
N GLU A 86 8.98 -2.48 4.41
CA GLU A 86 9.33 -1.82 5.67
C GLU A 86 8.12 -1.64 6.61
N LEU A 87 8.40 -1.50 7.90
CA LEU A 87 7.42 -1.19 8.94
C LEU A 87 7.38 0.30 9.22
N GLU A 88 6.18 0.84 9.39
CA GLU A 88 5.94 2.22 9.80
C GLU A 88 4.89 2.28 10.91
N ASP A 89 5.06 3.20 11.85
CA ASP A 89 4.18 3.33 13.02
C ASP A 89 2.83 3.97 12.65
N SER A 90 2.83 4.82 11.62
CA SER A 90 1.65 5.57 11.19
C SER A 90 1.74 5.98 9.72
N VAL A 91 0.62 6.43 9.14
CA VAL A 91 0.61 7.04 7.81
C VAL A 91 1.50 8.29 7.79
N GLN A 92 1.53 9.06 8.88
CA GLN A 92 2.36 10.25 9.01
C GLN A 92 3.86 9.93 9.01
N SER A 93 4.27 8.86 9.71
CA SER A 93 5.69 8.44 9.70
C SER A 93 6.12 7.95 8.31
N ALA A 94 5.26 7.22 7.60
CA ALA A 94 5.51 6.86 6.20
C ALA A 94 5.69 8.09 5.29
N ILE A 95 4.87 9.13 5.47
CA ILE A 95 4.98 10.40 4.74
C ILE A 95 6.32 11.08 5.02
N GLU A 96 6.73 11.14 6.29
CA GLU A 96 8.01 11.72 6.72
C GLU A 96 9.21 10.94 6.18
N THR A 97 9.13 9.60 6.17
CA THR A 97 10.14 8.73 5.56
C THR A 97 10.29 9.01 4.08
N ILE A 98 9.18 9.14 3.34
CA ILE A 98 9.22 9.50 1.92
C ILE A 98 9.80 10.89 1.72
N GLU A 99 9.36 11.89 2.49
CA GLU A 99 9.88 13.27 2.40
C GLU A 99 11.39 13.33 2.66
N LYS A 100 11.89 12.53 3.59
CA LYS A 100 13.33 12.40 3.86
C LYS A 100 14.10 11.78 2.69
N ILE A 101 13.52 10.80 2.00
CA ILE A 101 14.15 10.11 0.87
C ILE A 101 14.14 11.00 -0.39
N GLU A 102 13.01 11.65 -0.65
CA GLU A 102 12.73 12.32 -1.93
C GLU A 102 12.92 13.84 -1.87
N GLY A 103 13.06 14.41 -0.67
CA GLY A 103 13.11 15.85 -0.44
C GLY A 103 11.77 16.57 -0.68
N LYS A 104 10.68 15.82 -0.90
CA LYS A 104 9.33 16.34 -1.18
C LYS A 104 8.28 15.47 -0.50
N LYS A 105 7.20 16.07 0.01
CA LYS A 105 6.05 15.33 0.52
C LYS A 105 5.35 14.56 -0.61
N PRO A 106 4.93 13.30 -0.36
CA PRO A 106 4.17 12.55 -1.34
C PRO A 106 2.75 13.08 -1.52
N LYS A 107 2.24 12.97 -2.75
CA LYS A 107 0.81 13.03 -3.03
C LYS A 107 0.16 11.73 -2.55
N ILE A 108 -0.83 11.86 -1.66
CA ILE A 108 -1.54 10.71 -1.10
C ILE A 108 -2.67 10.29 -2.03
N ILE A 109 -2.65 9.02 -2.44
CA ILE A 109 -3.72 8.38 -3.20
C ILE A 109 -4.38 7.35 -2.29
N THR A 110 -5.69 7.46 -2.07
CA THR A 110 -6.45 6.43 -1.35
C THR A 110 -7.34 5.64 -2.27
N THR A 111 -7.76 4.47 -1.78
CA THR A 111 -8.64 3.55 -2.49
C THR A 111 -9.95 3.39 -1.73
N SER A 112 -11.07 3.27 -2.44
CA SER A 112 -12.36 3.01 -1.82
C SER A 112 -13.29 2.23 -2.74
N ALA A 113 -14.20 1.47 -2.15
CA ALA A 113 -15.32 0.87 -2.87
C ALA A 113 -16.42 1.89 -3.25
N LYS A 114 -16.36 3.10 -2.67
CA LYS A 114 -17.30 4.21 -2.89
C LYS A 114 -16.68 5.29 -3.80
N ILE A 115 -17.54 6.10 -4.42
CA ILE A 115 -17.13 7.24 -5.25
C ILE A 115 -17.19 8.51 -4.41
N PHE A 116 -16.22 9.41 -4.64
CA PHE A 116 -16.06 10.69 -3.96
C PHE A 116 -15.88 11.83 -4.99
N PRO A 117 -16.05 13.11 -4.60
CA PRO A 117 -15.89 14.23 -5.53
C PRO A 117 -14.51 14.33 -6.19
N ASN A 118 -13.44 13.95 -5.50
CA ASN A 118 -12.06 13.93 -6.00
C ASN A 118 -11.63 12.54 -6.54
N THR A 119 -12.58 11.73 -7.02
CA THR A 119 -12.28 10.44 -7.64
C THR A 119 -11.60 10.62 -9.01
N VAL A 120 -10.57 9.81 -9.29
CA VAL A 120 -9.81 9.80 -10.55
C VAL A 120 -9.80 8.40 -11.18
N GLY A 121 -9.84 8.35 -12.51
CA GLY A 121 -9.71 7.11 -13.28
C GLY A 121 -8.26 6.60 -13.33
N TYR A 122 -8.10 5.30 -13.57
CA TYR A 122 -6.76 4.67 -13.59
C TYR A 122 -5.85 5.25 -14.67
N ALA A 123 -6.36 5.46 -15.89
CA ALA A 123 -5.56 5.96 -17.01
C ALA A 123 -5.05 7.39 -16.77
N ASP A 124 -5.92 8.26 -16.25
CA ASP A 124 -5.56 9.65 -15.96
C ASP A 124 -4.51 9.75 -14.85
N LEU A 125 -4.69 8.98 -13.77
CA LEU A 125 -3.70 8.96 -12.68
C LEU A 125 -2.39 8.30 -13.11
N GLY A 126 -2.45 7.19 -13.87
CA GLY A 126 -1.26 6.52 -14.39
C GLY A 126 -0.42 7.44 -15.28
N LYS A 127 -1.09 8.23 -16.14
CA LYS A 127 -0.42 9.26 -16.94
C LYS A 127 0.21 10.35 -16.07
N GLU A 128 -0.52 10.87 -15.08
CA GLU A 128 0.00 11.89 -14.16
C GLU A 128 1.25 11.39 -13.41
N ILE A 129 1.22 10.16 -12.89
CA ILE A 129 2.35 9.57 -12.15
C ILE A 129 3.61 9.47 -13.03
N ILE A 130 3.46 9.23 -14.34
CA ILE A 130 4.58 9.14 -15.28
C ILE A 130 5.15 10.52 -15.63
N GLU A 131 4.29 11.53 -15.72
CA GLU A 131 4.67 12.89 -16.12
C GLU A 131 5.13 13.78 -14.94
N ASP A 132 4.90 13.34 -13.71
CA ASP A 132 5.15 14.10 -12.49
C ASP A 132 6.30 13.55 -11.64
N ASP A 133 7.29 14.41 -11.36
CA ASP A 133 8.45 14.12 -10.53
C ASP A 133 8.17 14.23 -9.01
N THR A 134 6.90 14.36 -8.57
CA THR A 134 6.55 14.27 -7.15
C THR A 134 6.37 12.82 -6.70
N PRO A 135 6.68 12.47 -5.45
CA PRO A 135 6.44 11.12 -4.97
C PRO A 135 4.95 10.86 -4.73
N TYR A 136 4.54 9.60 -4.88
CA TYR A 136 3.17 9.16 -4.67
C TYR A 136 3.11 8.08 -3.60
N LEU A 137 2.19 8.20 -2.65
CA LEU A 137 1.90 7.15 -1.66
C LEU A 137 0.47 6.64 -1.85
N ILE A 138 0.35 5.39 -2.31
CA ILE A 138 -0.93 4.72 -2.52
C ILE A 138 -1.30 3.91 -1.29
N LEU A 139 -2.37 4.31 -0.60
CA LEU A 139 -2.83 3.71 0.64
C LEU A 139 -3.98 2.71 0.41
N PHE A 140 -3.82 1.55 1.03
CA PHE A 140 -4.78 0.46 1.05
C PHE A 140 -5.20 0.19 2.50
N GLY A 141 -6.49 0.27 2.77
CA GLY A 141 -7.03 -0.02 4.10
C GLY A 141 -7.33 -1.50 4.30
N THR A 142 -7.16 -1.98 5.53
CA THR A 142 -7.64 -3.29 5.98
C THR A 142 -8.99 -3.16 6.71
N GLY A 143 -9.50 -4.27 7.27
CA GLY A 143 -10.79 -4.27 7.98
C GLY A 143 -11.95 -3.91 7.04
N TRP A 144 -12.64 -2.82 7.34
CA TRP A 144 -13.73 -2.26 6.53
C TRP A 144 -13.34 -0.98 5.77
N GLY A 145 -12.03 -0.71 5.67
CA GLY A 145 -11.46 0.39 4.91
C GLY A 145 -10.85 1.49 5.76
N LEU A 146 -10.23 2.45 5.08
CA LEU A 146 -9.58 3.60 5.68
C LEU A 146 -10.58 4.50 6.41
N THR A 147 -10.14 5.16 7.49
CA THR A 147 -10.97 6.16 8.17
C THR A 147 -11.15 7.41 7.34
N ASN A 148 -12.21 8.19 7.62
CA ASN A 148 -12.43 9.48 6.95
C ASN A 148 -11.23 10.42 7.11
N GLU A 149 -10.59 10.42 8.29
CA GLU A 149 -9.37 11.19 8.53
C GLU A 149 -8.26 10.89 7.50
N ILE A 150 -8.03 9.61 7.19
CA ILE A 150 -7.04 9.23 6.16
C ILE A 150 -7.54 9.58 4.76
N MET A 151 -8.84 9.43 4.49
CA MET A 151 -9.43 9.79 3.21
C MET A 151 -9.39 11.31 2.94
N ASP A 152 -9.42 12.14 3.99
CA ASP A 152 -9.36 13.60 3.91
C ASP A 152 -7.94 14.11 3.58
N LEU A 153 -6.90 13.29 3.83
CA LEU A 153 -5.52 13.58 3.41
C LEU A 153 -5.29 13.36 1.91
N SER A 154 -6.23 12.72 1.22
CA SER A 154 -6.05 12.26 -0.15
C SER A 154 -6.04 13.41 -1.14
N TYR A 155 -4.94 13.52 -1.87
CA TYR A 155 -4.87 14.36 -3.07
C TYR A 155 -5.91 13.90 -4.10
N LYS A 156 -6.00 12.58 -4.34
CA LYS A 156 -7.01 11.94 -5.20
C LYS A 156 -7.44 10.59 -4.64
N ILE A 157 -8.63 10.16 -5.02
CA ILE A 157 -9.18 8.85 -4.67
C ILE A 157 -9.31 8.02 -5.93
N LEU A 158 -8.73 6.83 -5.98
CA LEU A 158 -8.90 5.96 -7.14
C LEU A 158 -10.33 5.44 -7.26
N GLU A 159 -10.83 5.38 -8.49
CA GLU A 159 -12.14 4.80 -8.74
C GLU A 159 -12.21 3.33 -8.28
N PRO A 160 -13.35 2.88 -7.73
CA PRO A 160 -13.49 1.52 -7.25
C PRO A 160 -13.27 0.49 -8.38
N ILE A 161 -12.53 -0.59 -8.09
CA ILE A 161 -12.48 -1.74 -9.01
C ILE A 161 -13.89 -2.31 -9.15
N ARG A 162 -14.36 -2.41 -10.39
CA ARG A 162 -15.64 -3.03 -10.75
C ARG A 162 -15.42 -3.99 -11.91
N GLY A 163 -15.86 -5.23 -11.76
CA GLY A 163 -16.24 -6.08 -12.88
C GLY A 163 -17.76 -6.02 -12.95
N ASN A 164 -18.35 -5.80 -14.13
CA ASN A 164 -19.79 -5.56 -14.43
C ASN A 164 -20.79 -6.45 -13.67
N THR A 165 -20.87 -6.28 -12.36
CA THR A 165 -21.50 -7.17 -11.39
C THR A 165 -21.88 -6.35 -10.15
N ARG A 166 -22.62 -6.98 -9.23
CA ARG A 166 -23.03 -6.34 -7.97
C ARG A 166 -22.02 -6.55 -6.83
N TYR A 167 -20.96 -7.33 -7.03
CA TYR A 167 -19.99 -7.67 -5.99
C TYR A 167 -18.61 -7.09 -6.31
N ASN A 168 -18.07 -6.27 -5.42
CA ASN A 168 -16.76 -5.63 -5.58
C ASN A 168 -15.90 -5.64 -4.30
N HIS A 169 -16.20 -6.55 -3.37
CA HIS A 169 -15.45 -6.69 -2.12
C HIS A 169 -14.24 -7.61 -2.31
N LEU A 170 -13.20 -7.08 -2.97
CA LEU A 170 -11.95 -7.79 -3.16
C LEU A 170 -11.16 -7.92 -1.86
N SER A 171 -10.34 -8.97 -1.77
CA SER A 171 -9.26 -8.99 -0.78
C SER A 171 -8.28 -7.84 -1.07
N VAL A 172 -7.64 -7.30 -0.03
CA VAL A 172 -6.69 -6.20 -0.22
C VAL A 172 -5.54 -6.60 -1.16
N ARG A 173 -5.06 -7.84 -1.07
CA ARG A 173 -4.03 -8.40 -1.97
C ARG A 173 -4.45 -8.31 -3.44
N SER A 174 -5.65 -8.79 -3.75
CA SER A 174 -6.21 -8.72 -5.11
C SER A 174 -6.43 -7.28 -5.57
N ALA A 175 -6.88 -6.40 -4.67
CA ALA A 175 -7.05 -4.98 -4.98
C ALA A 175 -5.71 -4.33 -5.31
N VAL A 176 -4.67 -4.56 -4.51
CA VAL A 176 -3.32 -4.05 -4.78
C VAL A 176 -2.82 -4.51 -6.15
N SER A 177 -2.87 -5.80 -6.46
CA SER A 177 -2.40 -6.30 -7.76
C SER A 177 -3.16 -5.69 -8.94
N ILE A 178 -4.49 -5.59 -8.88
CA ILE A 178 -5.29 -4.99 -9.96
C ILE A 178 -5.03 -3.49 -10.09
N ILE A 179 -4.92 -2.76 -8.98
CA ILE A 179 -4.70 -1.32 -9.01
C ILE A 179 -3.31 -1.00 -9.59
N LEU A 180 -2.27 -1.70 -9.14
CA LEU A 180 -0.93 -1.48 -9.67
C LEU A 180 -0.84 -1.88 -11.15
N ASP A 181 -1.49 -2.97 -11.57
CA ASP A 181 -1.57 -3.33 -12.99
C ASP A 181 -2.26 -2.28 -13.85
N ARG A 182 -3.36 -1.70 -13.37
CA ARG A 182 -4.10 -0.65 -14.11
C ARG A 182 -3.36 0.68 -14.17
N LEU A 183 -2.52 0.97 -13.18
CA LEU A 183 -1.72 2.21 -13.15
C LEU A 183 -0.41 2.08 -13.93
N LEU A 184 0.24 0.90 -13.84
CA LEU A 184 1.64 0.71 -14.19
C LEU A 184 1.87 -0.44 -15.18
N GLY A 185 0.87 -1.28 -15.46
CA GLY A 185 0.99 -2.39 -16.40
C GLY A 185 1.22 -1.95 -17.86
N GLU A 186 1.49 -2.92 -18.72
CA GLU A 186 1.78 -2.73 -20.15
C GLU A 186 0.50 -2.62 -21.01
N ASN A 187 -0.45 -1.76 -20.61
CA ASN A 187 -1.75 -1.60 -21.28
C ASN A 187 -1.78 -0.48 -22.33
#